data_AF-A0A968RVE6-F1
#
_entry.id   AF-A0A968RVE6-F1
#
_cell.length_a   1.000
_cell.length_b   1.000
_cell.length_c   1.000
_cell.angle_alpha   90.00
_cell.angle_beta   90.00
_cell.angle_gamma   90.00
#
_symmetry.space_group_name_H-M   'P 1'
#
loop_
_entity.id
_entity.type
_entity.pdbx_description
1 polymer ?
#
loop_
_entity_poly.entity_id
_entity_poly.type
_entity_poly.pdbx_seq_one_letter_code
_entity_poly.pdbx_strand_id
1 'polypeptide(L)' 'AHVQYIKSLHNRGFKVEIWSGNGWAWAAAVVKELGLEKYISRIKSKPVIFIDDKHPAGILGLPIFIENNGFSKNKNGQ' A
#
# COMPACT_ATOMS: atom_id res chain seq x y z
N ALA A 1 -7.32 8.23 8.20
CA ALA A 1 -7.38 8.26 6.72
C ALA A 1 -7.00 6.91 6.08
N HIS A 2 -5.78 6.40 6.30
CA HIS A 2 -5.25 5.21 5.61
C HIS A 2 -6.09 3.92 5.76
N VAL A 3 -6.59 3.62 6.96
CA VAL A 3 -7.42 2.43 7.22
C VAL A 3 -8.69 2.42 6.37
N GLN A 4 -9.38 3.55 6.27
CA GLN A 4 -10.61 3.66 5.49
C GLN A 4 -10.35 3.48 4.00
N TYR A 5 -9.20 3.95 3.51
CA TYR A 5 -8.79 3.74 2.13
C TYR A 5 -8.48 2.27 1.82
N ILE A 6 -7.76 1.57 2.71
CA ILE A 6 -7.51 0.12 2.57
C ILE A 6 -8.84 -0.64 2.46
N LYS A 7 -9.80 -0.32 3.34
CA LYS A 7 -11.13 -0.93 3.32
C LYS A 7 -11.87 -0.62 2.01
N SER A 8 -11.79 0.61 1.51
CA SER A 8 -12.46 0.97 0.26
C SER A 8 -11.82 0.32 -0.97
N LEU A 9 -10.50 0.14 -1.00
CA LEU A 9 -9.81 -0.63 -2.05
C LEU A 9 -10.28 -2.08 -2.07
N HIS A 10 -10.29 -2.74 -0.90
CA HIS A 10 -10.81 -4.10 -0.79
C HIS A 10 -12.27 -4.20 -1.24
N ASN A 11 -13.14 -3.28 -0.82
CA ASN A 11 -14.55 -3.26 -1.22
C ASN A 11 -14.75 -3.01 -2.73
N ARG A 12 -13.77 -2.41 -3.41
CA ARG A 12 -13.75 -2.23 -4.86
C ARG A 12 -13.15 -3.43 -5.61
N GLY A 13 -12.82 -4.51 -4.91
CA GLY A 13 -12.26 -5.73 -5.49
C GLY A 13 -10.74 -5.72 -5.69
N PHE A 14 -10.03 -4.69 -5.21
CA PHE A 14 -8.58 -4.67 -5.30
C PHE A 14 -7.94 -5.55 -4.24
N LYS A 15 -6.90 -6.31 -4.63
CA LYS A 15 -6.02 -7.00 -3.70
C LYS A 15 -5.03 -6.01 -3.09
N VAL A 16 -5.05 -5.86 -1.77
CA VAL A 16 -4.17 -4.92 -1.06
C VAL A 16 -2.95 -5.66 -0.51
N GLU A 17 -1.77 -5.20 -0.90
CA GLU A 17 -0.48 -5.73 -0.43
C GLU A 17 0.29 -4.71 0.40
N ILE A 18 0.88 -5.17 1.51
CA ILE A 18 1.70 -4.34 2.40
C ILE A 18 3.16 -4.72 2.26
N TRP A 19 3.99 -3.71 1.98
CA TRP A 19 5.44 -3.82 1.91
C TRP A 19 6.05 -2.94 3.00
N SER A 20 6.61 -3.56 4.03
CA SER A 20 7.09 -2.87 5.23
C SER A 20 8.61 -2.73 5.26
N GLY A 21 9.10 -1.50 5.45
CA GLY A 21 10.53 -1.24 5.69
C GLY A 21 11.03 -1.78 7.03
N ASN A 22 10.14 -1.90 8.02
CA ASN A 22 10.44 -2.48 9.34
C ASN A 22 10.27 -4.01 9.37
N GLY A 23 10.10 -4.63 8.20
CA GLY A 23 9.91 -6.07 8.05
C GLY A 23 8.45 -6.52 8.15
N TRP A 24 8.18 -7.73 7.66
CA TRP A 24 6.84 -8.31 7.58
C TRP A 24 6.22 -8.60 8.97
N ALA A 25 7.02 -9.04 9.94
CA ALA A 25 6.53 -9.43 11.26
C ALA A 25 5.94 -8.23 12.02
N TRP A 26 6.62 -7.08 11.98
CA TRP A 26 6.12 -5.83 12.53
C TRP A 26 4.81 -5.41 11.86
N ALA A 27 4.74 -5.46 10.54
CA ALA A 27 3.54 -5.09 9.81
C ALA A 27 2.36 -6.04 10.09
N ALA A 28 2.61 -7.34 10.22
CA ALA A 28 1.58 -8.32 10.58
C ALA A 28 1.00 -8.04 11.99
N ALA A 29 1.85 -7.67 12.95
CA ALA A 29 1.39 -7.27 14.29
C ALA A 29 0.48 -6.03 14.23
N VAL A 30 0.87 -5.00 13.46
CA VAL A 30 0.04 -3.79 13.28
C VAL A 30 -1.29 -4.10 12.58
N VAL A 31 -1.27 -4.93 11.53
CA VAL A 31 -2.49 -5.35 10.82
C VAL A 31 -3.45 -6.08 11.76
N LYS A 32 -2.92 -6.97 12.61
CA LYS A 32 -3.70 -7.71 13.60
C LYS A 32 -4.29 -6.80 14.66
N GLU A 33 -3.48 -5.90 15.23
CA GLU A 33 -3.94 -4.95 16.25
C GLU A 33 -5.06 -4.02 15.73
N LEU A 34 -5.01 -3.68 14.43
CA LEU A 34 -6.01 -2.83 13.78
C LEU A 34 -7.21 -3.61 13.21
N GLY A 35 -7.25 -4.93 13.33
CA GLY A 35 -8.33 -5.78 12.80
C GLY A 35 -8.46 -5.70 11.28
N LEU A 36 -7.33 -5.65 10.57
CA LEU A 36 -7.27 -5.43 9.12
C LEU A 36 -7.02 -6.70 8.30
N GLU A 37 -6.89 -7.86 8.92
CA GLU A 37 -6.44 -9.12 8.30
C GLU A 37 -7.28 -9.49 7.08
N LYS A 38 -8.60 -9.33 7.17
CA LYS A 38 -9.51 -9.65 6.07
C LYS A 38 -9.41 -8.72 4.86
N TYR A 39 -8.80 -7.54 5.02
CA TYR A 39 -8.65 -6.55 3.95
C TYR A 39 -7.28 -6.63 3.25
N ILE A 40 -6.33 -7.38 3.81
CA ILE A 40 -4.94 -7.45 3.32
C ILE A 40 -4.70 -8.82 2.69
N SER A 41 -4.35 -8.83 1.41
CA SER A 41 -4.10 -10.06 0.67
C SER A 41 -2.74 -10.67 1.00
N ARG A 42 -1.70 -9.84 1.22
CA ARG A 42 -0.34 -10.31 1.52
C ARG A 42 0.49 -9.24 2.21
N ILE A 43 1.34 -9.67 3.14
CA ILE A 43 2.27 -8.82 3.91
C ILE A 43 3.69 -9.30 3.65
N LYS A 44 4.60 -8.37 3.32
CA LYS A 44 6.00 -8.65 3.00
C LYS A 44 6.93 -7.60 3.60
N SER A 45 8.18 -7.99 3.78
CA SER A 45 9.27 -7.04 3.96
C SER A 45 9.52 -6.33 2.64
N LYS A 46 9.77 -5.02 2.68
CA LYS A 46 10.19 -4.27 1.50
C LYS A 46 11.58 -4.76 1.09
N PRO A 47 11.82 -5.11 -0.18
CA PRO A 47 13.14 -5.51 -0.64
C PRO A 47 14.09 -4.32 -0.59
N VAL A 48 15.37 -4.59 -0.32
CA VAL A 48 16.44 -3.58 -0.35
C VAL A 48 16.76 -3.18 -1.79
N ILE A 49 16.76 -4.16 -2.69
CA ILE A 49 17.00 -4.01 -4.13
C ILE A 49 15.92 -4.82 -4.84
N PHE A 50 15.34 -4.28 -5.91
CA PHE A 50 14.44 -5.01 -6.79
C PHE A 50 14.84 -4.75 -8.24
N ILE A 51 14.65 -5.76 -9.08
CA ILE A 51 14.85 -5.69 -10.53
C ILE A 51 13.48 -5.92 -11.15
N ASP A 52 13.06 -5.00 -12.00
CA ASP A 52 11.78 -5.04 -12.72
C ASP A 52 12.10 -5.01 -14.22
N ASP A 53 11.41 -5.82 -15.02
CA ASP A 53 11.60 -5.87 -16.47
C ASP A 53 11.04 -4.61 -17.15
N LYS A 54 10.12 -3.90 -16.49
CA LYS A 54 9.55 -2.64 -16.96
C LYS A 54 9.53 -1.60 -15.86
N HIS A 55 9.61 -0.32 -16.24
CA HIS A 55 9.44 0.75 -15.27
C HIS A 55 8.04 0.63 -14.61
N PRO A 56 7.92 0.57 -13.27
CA PRO A 56 6.67 0.25 -12.57
C PRO A 56 5.49 1.13 -12.98
N ALA A 57 5.76 2.41 -13.28
CA ALA A 57 4.75 3.37 -13.71
C ALA A 57 3.99 2.95 -14.99
N GLY A 58 4.60 2.14 -15.85
CA GLY A 58 3.99 1.66 -17.09
C GLY A 58 2.95 0.54 -16.89
N ILE A 59 2.81 0.00 -15.68
CA ILE A 59 1.86 -1.08 -15.35
C ILE A 59 1.01 -0.69 -14.12
N LEU A 60 1.65 -0.18 -13.06
CA LEU A 60 0.99 0.12 -11.79
C LEU A 60 0.38 1.54 -11.73
N GLY A 61 0.68 2.39 -12.71
CA GLY A 61 0.29 3.80 -12.70
C GLY A 61 1.14 4.66 -11.75
N LEU A 62 0.65 5.86 -11.43
CA LEU A 62 1.36 6.79 -10.55
C LEU A 62 1.21 6.38 -9.08
N PRO A 63 2.27 6.53 -8.26
CA PRO A 63 2.18 6.28 -6.82
C PRO A 63 1.18 7.25 -6.17
N ILE A 64 0.35 6.72 -5.28
CA ILE A 64 -0.58 7.51 -4.46
C ILE A 64 0.06 7.71 -3.09
N PHE A 65 0.35 8.97 -2.75
CA PHE A 65 0.81 9.36 -1.42
C PHE A 65 -0.38 9.84 -0.59
N ILE A 66 -0.58 9.21 0.56
CA ILE A 66 -1.62 9.60 1.52
C ILE A 66 -0.89 10.31 2.66
N GLU A 67 -1.22 11.57 2.89
CA GLU A 67 -0.70 12.36 4.01
C GLU A 67 -1.69 12.29 5.18
N ASN A 68 -1.23 12.64 6.39
CA ASN A 68 -2.03 12.54 7.61
C ASN A 68 -3.36 13.33 7.55
N ASN A 69 -3.47 14.33 6.65
CA ASN A 69 -4.67 15.14 6.45
C ASN A 69 -5.53 14.75 5.24
N GLY A 70 -5.25 13.64 4.54
CA GLY A 70 -6.01 13.17 3.38
C GLY A 70 -5.17 12.99 2.11
N PHE A 71 -5.84 12.80 0.97
CA PHE A 71 -5.17 12.62 -0.33
C PHE A 71 -4.47 13.92 -0.76
N SER A 72 -3.16 13.84 -0.99
CA SER A 72 -2.42 14.91 -1.66
C SER A 72 -2.66 14.76 -3.17
N LYS A 73 -3.26 15.76 -3.83
CA LYS A 73 -3.31 15.80 -5.30
C LYS A 73 -1.87 15.97 -5.78
N ASN A 74 -1.43 15.09 -6.67
CA ASN A 74 -0.18 15.27 -7.40
C ASN A 74 -0.18 16.67 -8.04
N LYS A 75 0.77 17.54 -7.66
CA LYS A 75 0.91 18.91 -8.19
C LYS A 75 1.57 18.96 -9.57
N ASN A 76 1.68 17.82 -10.26
CA ASN A 76 2.29 17.75 -11.58
C ASN A 76 1.23 17.27 -12.59
N GLY A 77 0.26 18.15 -12.86
CA GLY A 77 -0.51 18.16 -14.08
C GLY A 77 -0.14 19.41 -14.85
N GLN A 78 0.81 19.27 -15.79
CA GLN A 78 0.69 19.97 -17.06
C GLN A 78 -0.13 19.07 -17.97
#